data_AF-A0A8T5W4V1-F1
#
_entry.id   AF-A0A8T5W4V1-F1
#
_cell.length_a   1.000
_cell.length_b   1.000
_cell.length_c   1.000
_cell.angle_alpha   90.00
_cell.angle_beta   90.00
_cell.angle_gamma   90.00
#
_symmetry.space_group_name_H-M   'P 1'
#
loop_
_entity.id
_entity.type
_entity.pdbx_description
1 polymer ?
#
loop_
_entity_poly.entity_id
_entity_poly.type
_entity_poly.pdbx_seq_one_letter_code
_entity_poly.pdbx_strand_id
1 'polypeptide(L)'
;MILGSLGGYGISRFRIPAKGILMLGIIALMMFPGPILMIPYVRLSKALHLYDTYLALVMVNSGFSLPIAIWLLKTFFDSIPPAIEEAALI
;
A
#
# COMPACT_ATOMS: atom_id res chain seq x y z
N MET A 1 -7.09 -5.19 2.34
CA MET A 1 -6.39 -6.49 2.35
C MET A 1 -6.07 -6.98 0.94
N ILE A 2 -7.03 -7.11 0.03
CA ILE A 2 -6.78 -7.58 -1.36
C ILE A 2 -5.67 -6.78 -2.07
N LEU A 3 -5.76 -5.44 -2.09
CA LEU A 3 -4.72 -4.60 -2.72
C LEU A 3 -3.36 -4.72 -2.00
N GLY A 4 -3.39 -4.88 -0.68
CA GLY A 4 -2.20 -5.06 0.14
C GLY A 4 -1.49 -6.38 -0.14
N SER A 5 -2.25 -7.48 -0.33
CA SER A 5 -1.68 -8.79 -0.65
C SER A 5 -1.10 -8.81 -2.06
N LEU A 6 -1.79 -8.21 -3.03
CA LEU A 6 -1.27 -8.07 -4.40
C LEU A 6 0.03 -7.25 -4.42
N GLY A 7 0.05 -6.09 -3.74
CA GLY A 7 1.23 -5.25 -3.64
C GLY A 7 2.37 -5.92 -2.87
N GLY A 8 2.09 -6.52 -1.71
CA GLY A 8 3.08 -7.16 -0.86
C GLY A 8 3.74 -8.37 -1.51
N TYR A 9 2.94 -9.25 -2.11
CA TYR A 9 3.45 -10.42 -2.85
C TYR A 9 4.23 -9.98 -4.09
N GLY A 10 3.64 -9.08 -4.87
CA GLY A 10 4.25 -8.61 -6.11
C GLY A 10 5.60 -7.94 -5.86
N ILE A 11 5.70 -7.10 -4.83
CA ILE A 11 6.96 -6.49 -4.43
C ILE A 11 7.93 -7.54 -3.89
N SER A 12 7.47 -8.54 -3.12
CA SER A 12 8.35 -9.59 -2.60
C SER A 12 8.99 -10.43 -3.71
N ARG A 13 8.17 -10.96 -4.64
CA ARG A 13 8.59 -11.98 -5.61
C ARG A 13 9.06 -11.44 -6.96
N PHE A 14 8.48 -10.37 -7.48
CA PHE A 14 8.86 -9.86 -8.79
C PHE A 14 10.11 -8.98 -8.74
N ARG A 15 10.89 -9.04 -9.83
CA ARG A 15 12.01 -8.13 -10.07
C ARG A 15 11.47 -6.80 -10.62
N ILE A 16 11.17 -5.88 -9.72
CA ILE A 16 10.69 -4.54 -10.07
C ILE A 16 11.88 -3.59 -10.17
N PRO A 17 12.05 -2.86 -11.29
CA PRO A 17 13.08 -1.81 -11.36
C PRO A 17 12.81 -0.75 -10.29
N ALA A 18 13.85 -0.30 -9.59
CA ALA A 18 13.76 0.66 -8.49
C ALA A 18 12.87 0.23 -7.29
N LYS A 19 12.73 -1.07 -7.01
CA LYS A 19 12.01 -1.63 -5.84
C LYS A 19 12.35 -0.93 -4.51
N GLY A 20 13.61 -0.56 -4.30
CA GLY A 20 14.04 0.16 -3.09
C GLY A 20 13.43 1.55 -2.97
N ILE A 21 13.34 2.31 -4.06
CA ILE A 21 12.73 3.64 -4.10
C ILE A 21 11.21 3.53 -3.89
N LEU A 22 10.57 2.54 -4.51
CA LEU A 22 9.15 2.27 -4.30
C LEU A 22 8.83 1.98 -2.83
N MET A 23 9.61 1.10 -2.20
CA MET A 23 9.47 0.78 -0.77
C MET A 23 9.73 2.01 0.11
N LEU A 24 10.73 2.81 -0.22
CA LEU A 24 11.00 4.06 0.49
C LEU A 24 9.81 5.02 0.38
N GLY A 25 9.18 5.14 -0.79
CA GLY A 25 7.97 5.95 -0.98
C GLY A 25 6.80 5.47 -0.12
N ILE A 26 6.56 4.16 -0.06
CA ILE A 26 5.51 3.55 0.78
C ILE A 26 5.76 3.86 2.26
N ILE A 27 7.00 3.70 2.73
CA ILE A 27 7.37 3.99 4.12
C ILE A 27 7.28 5.50 4.40
N ALA A 28 7.72 6.35 3.47
CA ALA A 28 7.65 7.80 3.62
C ALA A 28 6.20 8.28 3.80
N LEU A 29 5.24 7.70 3.07
CA LEU A 29 3.81 8.00 3.23
C LEU A 29 3.30 7.68 4.64
N MET A 30 3.89 6.69 5.33
CA MET A 30 3.54 6.34 6.72
C MET A 30 4.14 7.32 7.74
N MET A 31 5.21 8.03 7.37
CA MET A 31 5.88 9.00 8.24
C MET A 31 5.14 10.35 8.29
N PHE A 32 4.24 10.61 7.33
CA PHE A 32 3.40 11.81 7.35
C PHE A 32 2.27 11.67 8.38
N PRO A 33 2.15 12.60 9.33
CA PRO A 33 1.06 12.57 10.31
C PRO A 33 -0.28 12.86 9.61
N GLY A 34 -1.27 12.01 9.87
CA GLY A 34 -2.60 12.06 9.23
C GLY A 34 -3.29 13.43 9.20
N PRO A 35 -3.24 14.25 10.27
CA PRO A 35 -3.85 15.58 10.27
C PRO A 35 -3.31 16.52 9.18
N ILE A 36 -2.01 16.44 8.85
CA ILE A 36 -1.39 17.30 7.83
C ILE A 36 -1.95 16.97 6.45
N LEU A 37 -2.25 15.71 6.19
CA LEU A 37 -2.80 15.24 4.92
C LEU A 37 -4.31 15.53 4.78
N MET A 38 -5.01 15.93 5.84
CA MET A 38 -6.45 16.23 5.73
C MET A 38 -6.75 17.43 4.84
N ILE A 39 -5.95 18.50 4.91
CA ILE A 39 -6.17 19.71 4.09
C ILE A 39 -6.09 19.38 2.58
N PRO A 40 -4.99 18.79 2.06
CA PRO A 40 -4.94 18.44 0.65
C PRO A 40 -5.99 17.40 0.27
N TYR A 41 -6.32 16.48 1.17
CA TYR A 41 -7.36 15.48 0.94
C TYR A 41 -8.75 16.09 0.74
N VAL A 42 -9.14 17.03 1.60
CA VAL A 42 -10.43 17.74 1.49
C VAL A 42 -10.47 18.56 0.20
N ARG A 43 -9.38 19.24 -0.16
CA ARG A 43 -9.29 19.99 -1.42
C ARG A 43 -9.45 19.08 -2.64
N LEU A 44 -8.79 17.92 -2.64
CA LEU A 44 -8.89 16.95 -3.72
C LEU A 44 -10.31 16.36 -3.81
N SER A 45 -10.90 15.99 -2.68
CA SER A 45 -12.26 15.45 -2.62
C SER A 45 -13.29 16.45 -3.14
N LYS A 46 -13.13 17.74 -2.83
CA LYS A 46 -13.97 18.82 -3.38
C LYS A 46 -13.78 18.98 -4.89
N ALA A 47 -12.56 18.99 -5.38
CA ALA A 47 -12.27 19.09 -6.82
C ALA A 47 -12.85 17.91 -7.61
N LEU A 48 -12.87 16.71 -7.01
CA LEU A 48 -13.46 15.51 -7.59
C LEU A 48 -14.98 15.40 -7.39
N HIS A 49 -15.63 16.38 -6.74
CA HIS A 49 -17.05 16.32 -6.35
C HIS A 49 -17.43 15.10 -5.49
N LEU A 50 -16.45 14.58 -4.74
CA LEU A 50 -16.59 13.45 -3.82
C LEU A 50 -16.63 13.87 -2.35
N TYR A 51 -16.61 15.18 -2.09
CA TYR A 51 -16.67 15.71 -0.74
C TYR A 51 -17.96 15.26 -0.05
N ASP A 52 -17.84 14.86 1.22
CA ASP A 52 -18.95 14.36 2.06
C ASP A 52 -19.64 13.09 1.53
N THR A 53 -18.89 12.24 0.82
CA THR A 53 -19.39 10.94 0.35
C THR A 53 -18.70 9.78 1.07
N TYR A 54 -19.38 8.62 1.15
CA TYR A 54 -18.75 7.39 1.62
C TYR A 54 -17.52 7.01 0.80
N LEU A 55 -17.49 7.34 -0.49
CA LEU A 55 -16.35 7.06 -1.34
C LEU A 55 -15.11 7.84 -0.89
N ALA A 56 -15.26 9.12 -0.53
CA ALA A 56 -14.18 9.88 0.08
C ALA A 56 -13.77 9.30 1.45
N LEU A 57 -14.69 8.74 2.24
CA LEU A 57 -14.28 8.08 3.49
C LEU A 57 -13.47 6.79 3.23
N VAL A 58 -13.88 5.99 2.23
CA VAL A 58 -13.18 4.77 1.84
C VAL A 58 -11.78 5.08 1.30
N MET A 59 -11.65 6.11 0.45
CA MET A 59 -10.36 6.50 -0.11
C MET A 59 -9.38 6.98 0.95
N VAL A 60 -9.81 7.82 1.90
CA VAL A 60 -8.92 8.30 2.97
C VAL A 60 -8.47 7.15 3.86
N ASN A 61 -9.41 6.30 4.29
CA ASN A 61 -9.11 5.15 5.13
C ASN A 61 -8.17 4.16 4.43
N SER A 62 -8.40 3.92 3.14
CA SER A 62 -7.53 3.05 2.33
C SER A 62 -6.15 3.66 2.13
N GLY A 63 -6.05 4.96 1.82
CA GLY A 63 -4.77 5.65 1.64
C GLY A 63 -3.86 5.57 2.87
N PHE A 64 -4.43 5.60 4.07
CA PHE A 64 -3.68 5.45 5.32
C PHE A 64 -3.36 3.99 5.67
N SER A 65 -4.28 3.05 5.44
CA SER A 65 -4.10 1.64 5.83
C SER A 65 -3.33 0.80 4.82
N LEU A 66 -3.35 1.15 3.53
CA LEU A 66 -2.71 0.39 2.46
C LEU A 66 -1.18 0.33 2.58
N PRO A 67 -0.45 1.44 2.86
CA PRO A 67 1.01 1.39 3.00
C PRO A 67 1.46 0.40 4.07
N ILE A 68 0.80 0.42 5.24
CA ILE A 68 1.04 -0.53 6.33
C ILE A 68 0.75 -1.96 5.88
N ALA A 69 -0.39 -2.19 5.24
CA ALA A 69 -0.76 -3.53 4.77
C ALA A 69 0.24 -4.09 3.74
N ILE A 70 0.68 -3.27 2.78
CA ILE A 70 1.67 -3.68 1.77
C ILE A 70 3.00 -4.00 2.44
N TRP A 71 3.47 -3.14 3.34
CA TRP A 71 4.74 -3.34 4.03
C TRP A 71 4.71 -4.62 4.88
N LEU A 72 3.65 -4.81 5.68
CA LEU A 72 3.48 -5.99 6.53
C LEU A 72 3.38 -7.28 5.72
N LEU A 73 2.60 -7.28 4.64
CA LEU A 73 2.45 -8.47 3.81
C LEU A 73 3.74 -8.76 3.02
N LYS A 74 4.47 -7.74 2.57
CA LYS A 74 5.78 -7.91 1.95
C LYS A 74 6.77 -8.56 2.89
N THR A 75 6.87 -8.10 4.15
CA THR A 75 7.78 -8.70 5.14
C THR A 75 7.37 -10.13 5.48
N PHE A 76 6.07 -10.40 5.55
CA PHE A 76 5.55 -11.76 5.69
C PHE A 76 5.96 -12.66 4.51
N PHE A 77 5.71 -12.25 3.26
CA PHE A 77 6.07 -13.05 2.08
C PHE A 77 7.59 -13.23 1.93
N ASP A 78 8.40 -12.23 2.29
CA ASP A 78 9.86 -12.37 2.29
C ASP A 78 10.35 -13.45 3.25
N SER A 79 9.62 -13.68 4.36
CA SER A 79 9.98 -14.70 5.35
C SER A 79 9.76 -16.14 4.85
N ILE A 80 8.94 -16.31 3.80
CA ILE A 80 8.64 -17.61 3.20
C ILE A 80 9.71 -17.92 2.14
N PRO A 81 10.47 -19.01 2.28
CA PRO A 81 11.46 -19.41 1.28
C PRO A 81 10.82 -19.68 -0.09
N PRO A 82 11.36 -19.14 -1.20
CA PRO A 82 10.84 -19.38 -2.55
C PRO A 82 10.76 -20.86 -2.95
N ALA A 83 11.65 -21.70 -2.39
CA ALA A 83 11.65 -23.14 -2.65
C ALA A 83 10.32 -23.83 -2.26
N ILE A 84 9.57 -23.28 -1.30
CA ILE A 84 8.25 -23.81 -0.92
C ILE A 84 7.24 -23.59 -2.07
N GLU A 85 7.34 -22.44 -2.75
CA GLU A 85 6.48 -22.14 -3.91
C GLU A 85 6.88 -23.00 -5.12
N GLU A 86 8.17 -23.22 -5.35
CA GLU A 86 8.67 -24.11 -6.41
C GLU A 86 8.24 -25.56 -6.19
N ALA A 87 8.30 -26.05 -4.94
CA ALA A 87 7.86 -27.40 -4.60
C ALA A 87 6.35 -27.62 -4.74
N ALA A 88 5.54 -26.56 -4.63
CA ALA A 88 4.10 -26.63 -4.85
C ALA A 88 3.71 -26.61 -6.34
N LEU A 89 4.63 -26.21 -7.23
CA LEU A 89 4.42 -26.16 -8.67
C LEU A 89 4.71 -27.50 -9.39
N ILE A 90 5.42 -28.42 -8.73
CA ILE A 90 5.80 -29.75 -9.24
C ILE A 90 4.91 -30.81 -8.60
#